data_AF-A0A094NK52-F1
#
_entry.id   AF-A0A094NK52-F1
#
_cell.length_a   1.000
_cell.length_b   1.000
_cell.length_c   1.000
_cell.angle_alpha   90.00
_cell.angle_beta   90.00
_cell.angle_gamma   90.00
#
_symmetry.space_group_name_H-M   'P 1'
#
loop_
_entity.id
_entity.type
_entity.pdbx_description
1 polymer ?
#
loop_
_entity_poly.entity_id
_entity_poly.type
_entity_poly.pdbx_seq_one_letter_code
_entity_poly.pdbx_strand_id
1 'polypeptide(L)'
;QICEKPGELLLCEAQCCGAFHLQCLGLSEMPKGKFICNECSTGVHTCFVCKSCGEDVKRCLLPLCGKYYHEACIQKYPPTVMQNKGFRCSLHICMTCHAANPTNISASKGRLMRCVRCPVAYHSNDFCLAAGSVVLASNSIICPNHFTARRGCRNHEHVNVSWCFVCSEGGSLLCCESCPAAFHRECLNIEMPEGSWYCNDCKAGKKPHYKEVVWVKVGRYRWWPAEICHPRTIPVNIQKMKHDIGEFPVLFFGSKDYLWTHQARVFPYMEGDVSSKDKMGKGVDGIYKKALQEAAVRFEELKAQKELRQLQEDKKNDKKPPPYKHIKVNRPVGKVQIFTADLSEIPRCNCKPTDENPCGLDSECINRMLLYECHPMVCPAGERCQNQCFSKRQYPEVQIFRTLARGWGLQAKTDIRKGEFVNEYVGELIDEEECRARIRYAQEHDITNFYMLTLDK
;
A
#
# COMPACT_ATOMS: atom_id res chain seq x y z
N GLN A 1 0.77 -6.08 32.50
CA GLN A 1 -0.16 -7.20 32.23
C GLN A 1 0.53 -8.44 32.75
N ILE A 2 -0.08 -9.15 33.70
CA ILE A 2 0.65 -10.08 34.58
C ILE A 2 0.67 -11.51 34.03
N CYS A 3 -0.40 -11.95 33.36
CA CYS A 3 -0.62 -13.38 33.15
C CYS A 3 -1.12 -13.78 31.75
N GLU A 4 -1.14 -12.86 30.77
CA GLU A 4 -1.41 -13.08 29.31
C GLU A 4 -2.68 -13.89 28.94
N LYS A 5 -3.50 -14.26 29.92
CA LYS A 5 -4.73 -15.04 29.75
C LYS A 5 -5.92 -14.13 29.42
N PRO A 6 -6.92 -14.62 28.67
CA PRO A 6 -8.21 -13.97 28.60
C PRO A 6 -8.98 -14.19 29.91
N GLY A 7 -9.90 -13.28 30.23
CA GLY A 7 -10.72 -13.39 31.43
C GLY A 7 -11.37 -12.08 31.81
N GLU A 8 -12.04 -12.09 32.97
CA GLU A 8 -12.58 -10.88 33.59
C GLU A 8 -11.43 -10.03 34.15
N LEU A 9 -11.44 -8.75 33.79
CA LEU A 9 -10.36 -7.82 34.10
C LEU A 9 -10.88 -6.63 34.91
N LEU A 10 -10.18 -6.33 35.99
CA LEU A 10 -10.29 -5.11 36.75
C LEU A 10 -9.49 -4.01 36.06
N LEU A 11 -10.11 -2.85 35.83
CA LEU A 11 -9.51 -1.71 35.16
C LEU A 11 -9.01 -0.69 36.18
N CYS A 12 -7.76 -0.26 36.03
CA CYS A 12 -7.24 0.85 36.81
C CYS A 12 -7.81 2.17 36.27
N GLU A 13 -8.48 2.91 37.15
CA GLU A 13 -9.12 4.20 36.84
C GLU A 13 -8.15 5.40 36.89
N ALA A 14 -6.87 5.14 37.08
CA ALA A 14 -5.83 6.15 37.06
C ALA A 14 -5.14 6.24 35.69
N GLN A 15 -3.93 6.80 35.68
CA GLN A 15 -3.21 7.18 34.46
C GLN A 15 -2.75 6.00 33.58
N CYS A 16 -2.57 4.80 34.13
CA CYS A 16 -2.08 3.67 33.35
C CYS A 16 -3.16 2.98 32.50
N CYS A 17 -4.45 3.24 32.75
CA CYS A 17 -5.59 2.56 32.09
C CYS A 17 -5.41 1.02 32.01
N GLY A 18 -4.69 0.45 32.98
CA GLY A 18 -4.24 -0.94 32.94
C GLY A 18 -5.38 -1.91 33.27
N ALA A 19 -5.37 -3.08 32.65
CA ALA A 19 -6.32 -4.15 32.90
C ALA A 19 -5.62 -5.33 33.60
N PHE A 20 -6.19 -5.82 34.70
CA PHE A 20 -5.59 -6.80 35.59
C PHE A 20 -6.60 -7.87 35.99
N HIS A 21 -6.19 -9.14 36.07
CA HIS A 21 -7.03 -10.13 36.72
C HIS A 21 -6.94 -9.95 38.24
N LEU A 22 -8.07 -10.16 38.92
CA LEU A 22 -8.19 -10.11 40.36
C LEU A 22 -7.13 -10.97 41.06
N GLN A 23 -7.00 -12.23 40.62
CA GLN A 23 -6.07 -13.20 41.19
C GLN A 23 -4.62 -12.84 40.88
N CYS A 24 -4.34 -12.21 39.73
CA CYS A 24 -2.99 -11.79 39.38
C CYS A 24 -2.52 -10.59 40.22
N LEU A 25 -3.43 -9.91 40.94
CA LEU A 25 -3.12 -8.89 41.95
C LEU A 25 -3.07 -9.45 43.38
N GLY A 26 -3.31 -10.76 43.57
CA GLY A 26 -3.43 -11.36 44.90
C GLY A 26 -4.71 -10.97 45.64
N LEU A 27 -5.73 -10.46 44.94
CA LEU A 27 -7.01 -10.07 45.53
C LEU A 27 -7.99 -11.25 45.48
N SER A 28 -8.76 -11.44 46.56
CA SER A 28 -9.79 -12.49 46.68
C SER A 28 -11.18 -12.02 46.28
N GLU A 29 -11.47 -10.72 46.39
CA GLU A 29 -12.76 -10.11 46.05
C GLU A 29 -12.59 -8.80 45.27
N MET A 30 -13.61 -8.45 44.47
CA MET A 30 -13.67 -7.18 43.72
C MET A 30 -13.63 -5.99 44.68
N PRO A 31 -12.71 -5.02 44.49
CA PRO A 31 -12.68 -3.82 45.31
C PRO A 31 -14.00 -3.05 45.23
N LYS A 32 -14.51 -2.62 46.38
CA LYS A 32 -15.69 -1.73 46.44
C LYS A 32 -15.24 -0.30 46.14
N GLY A 33 -15.53 0.19 44.93
CA GLY A 33 -15.20 1.55 44.49
C GLY A 33 -14.08 1.60 43.45
N LYS A 34 -13.43 2.76 43.32
CA LYS A 34 -12.41 3.00 42.29
C LYS A 34 -11.16 2.17 42.54
N PHE A 35 -10.70 1.45 41.52
CA PHE A 35 -9.46 0.69 41.59
C PHE A 35 -8.27 1.48 41.03
N ILE A 36 -7.21 1.60 41.82
CA ILE A 36 -5.92 2.17 41.42
C ILE A 36 -4.83 1.11 41.59
N CYS A 37 -4.08 0.82 40.53
CA CYS A 37 -3.01 -0.18 40.59
C CYS A 37 -1.80 0.35 41.37
N ASN A 38 -0.96 -0.57 41.86
CA ASN A 38 0.22 -0.22 42.67
C ASN A 38 1.12 0.83 41.99
N GLU A 39 1.42 0.68 40.70
CA GLU A 39 2.26 1.66 39.97
C GLU A 39 1.63 3.06 39.92
N CYS A 40 0.30 3.16 39.80
CA CYS A 40 -0.37 4.47 39.83
C CYS A 40 -0.45 5.04 41.24
N SER A 41 -0.56 4.19 42.26
CA SER A 41 -0.57 4.60 43.66
C SER A 41 0.80 5.12 44.11
N THR A 42 1.88 4.49 43.67
CA THR A 42 3.26 4.90 44.00
C THR A 42 3.82 5.97 43.07
N GLY A 43 3.24 6.13 41.87
CA GLY A 43 3.78 6.97 40.80
C GLY A 43 5.00 6.39 40.08
N VAL A 44 5.46 5.20 40.48
CA VAL A 44 6.62 4.53 39.88
C VAL A 44 6.15 3.54 38.83
N HIS A 45 6.39 3.89 37.57
CA HIS A 45 5.94 3.11 36.41
C HIS A 45 7.06 2.29 35.78
N THR A 46 6.69 1.11 35.27
CA THR A 46 7.63 0.24 34.56
C THR A 46 7.67 0.55 33.07
N CYS A 47 8.88 0.58 32.49
CA CYS A 47 9.02 0.73 31.04
C CYS A 47 8.45 -0.51 30.33
N PHE A 48 7.53 -0.31 29.39
CA PHE A 48 6.87 -1.39 28.67
C PHE A 48 7.82 -2.21 27.78
N VAL A 49 9.01 -1.70 27.45
CA VAL A 49 10.00 -2.40 26.61
C VAL A 49 10.96 -3.21 27.47
N CYS A 50 11.79 -2.55 28.30
CA CYS A 50 12.83 -3.22 29.10
C CYS A 50 12.32 -3.82 30.42
N LYS A 51 11.10 -3.49 30.83
CA LYS A 51 10.46 -3.92 32.09
C LYS A 51 11.13 -3.41 33.38
N SER A 52 12.18 -2.58 33.27
CA SER A 52 12.79 -1.88 34.40
C SER A 52 11.95 -0.67 34.84
N CYS A 53 11.96 -0.36 36.14
CA CYS A 53 11.49 0.91 36.70
C CYS A 53 12.65 1.92 36.76
N GLY A 54 12.36 3.23 36.74
CA GLY A 54 13.36 4.29 36.79
C GLY A 54 12.77 5.71 36.74
N GLU A 55 13.59 6.74 37.00
CA GLU A 55 13.19 8.15 37.09
C GLU A 55 12.79 8.78 35.74
N ASP A 56 13.26 8.22 34.62
CA ASP A 56 13.07 8.79 33.27
C ASP A 56 11.96 8.12 32.43
N VAL A 57 11.06 7.39 33.08
CA VAL A 57 9.96 6.72 32.37
C VAL A 57 8.84 7.72 32.06
N LYS A 58 8.62 8.00 30.77
CA LYS A 58 7.58 8.93 30.30
C LYS A 58 6.37 8.18 29.76
N ARG A 59 5.19 8.78 29.94
CA ARG A 59 3.91 8.25 29.41
C ARG A 59 3.74 8.62 27.93
N CYS A 60 3.11 7.73 27.17
CA CYS A 60 2.60 8.07 25.84
C CYS A 60 1.58 9.22 25.91
N LEU A 61 1.70 10.20 25.02
CA LEU A 61 0.84 11.39 24.97
C LEU A 61 -0.63 11.10 24.60
N LEU A 62 -0.95 9.88 24.13
CA LEU A 62 -2.33 9.51 23.86
C LEU A 62 -3.06 9.14 25.17
N PRO A 63 -4.15 9.86 25.54
CA PRO A 63 -4.79 9.72 26.85
C PRO A 63 -5.18 8.28 27.19
N LEU A 64 -5.77 7.54 26.25
CA LEU A 64 -6.25 6.17 26.47
C LEU A 64 -5.18 5.08 26.26
N CYS A 65 -3.91 5.45 26.03
CA CYS A 65 -2.84 4.48 25.86
C CYS A 65 -2.41 3.86 27.19
N GLY A 66 -2.11 4.72 28.16
CA GLY A 66 -1.68 4.31 29.50
C GLY A 66 -0.34 3.57 29.59
N LYS A 67 0.46 3.58 28.51
CA LYS A 67 1.78 2.94 28.46
C LYS A 67 2.92 3.91 28.75
N TYR A 68 3.95 3.37 29.39
CA TYR A 68 5.10 4.07 29.93
C TYR A 68 6.39 3.52 29.33
N TYR A 69 7.35 4.39 29.00
CA TYR A 69 8.57 4.03 28.29
C TYR A 69 9.76 4.90 28.69
N HIS A 70 10.95 4.32 28.70
CA HIS A 70 12.16 5.11 28.47
C HIS A 70 12.19 5.57 27.01
N GLU A 71 12.63 6.80 26.79
CA GLU A 71 12.68 7.42 25.45
C GLU A 71 13.57 6.62 24.49
N ALA A 72 14.76 6.24 24.94
CA ALA A 72 15.69 5.38 24.19
C ALA A 72 15.11 3.98 23.87
N CYS A 73 14.19 3.47 24.69
CA CYS A 73 13.56 2.17 24.43
C CYS A 73 12.49 2.26 23.33
N ILE A 74 11.66 3.30 23.35
CA ILE A 74 10.55 3.42 22.39
C ILE A 74 11.03 3.88 21.01
N GLN A 75 12.14 4.62 20.94
CA GLN A 75 12.81 5.00 19.69
C GLN A 75 13.23 3.81 18.82
N LYS A 76 13.42 2.62 19.41
CA LYS A 76 13.72 1.39 18.66
C LYS A 76 12.55 0.90 17.80
N TYR A 77 11.36 1.51 17.94
CA TYR A 77 10.16 1.17 17.18
C TYR A 77 9.84 2.30 16.20
N PRO A 78 10.08 2.10 14.89
CA PRO A 78 9.99 3.16 13.88
C PRO A 78 8.70 4.00 13.86
N PRO A 79 7.50 3.43 14.09
CA PRO A 79 6.27 4.22 14.07
C PRO A 79 6.12 5.20 15.23
N THR A 80 7.07 5.30 16.15
CA THR A 80 7.01 6.24 17.27
C THR A 80 7.22 7.67 16.78
N VAL A 81 6.32 8.58 17.18
CA VAL A 81 6.38 10.00 16.81
C VAL A 81 6.87 10.82 17.99
N MET A 82 8.03 11.46 17.85
CA MET A 82 8.58 12.40 18.84
C MET A 82 7.90 13.76 18.75
N GLN A 83 7.68 14.41 19.89
CA GLN A 83 7.10 15.74 20.02
C GLN A 83 7.84 16.54 21.09
N ASN A 84 7.75 17.86 21.07
CA ASN A 84 8.53 18.75 21.96
C ASN A 84 8.43 18.45 23.46
N LYS A 85 7.34 17.80 23.93
CA LYS A 85 7.10 17.47 25.34
C LYS A 85 6.85 15.97 25.61
N GLY A 86 7.23 15.09 24.69
CA GLY A 86 7.05 13.65 24.85
C GLY A 86 6.93 12.91 23.52
N PHE A 87 6.20 11.79 23.51
CA PHE A 87 6.05 10.98 22.30
C PHE A 87 4.68 10.30 22.21
N ARG A 88 4.29 9.94 20.98
CA ARG A 88 3.20 9.01 20.71
C ARG A 88 3.82 7.66 20.36
N CYS A 89 3.53 6.63 21.16
CA CYS A 89 4.14 5.32 20.98
C CYS A 89 3.63 4.58 19.74
N SER A 90 4.40 3.60 19.27
CA SER A 90 4.10 2.80 18.08
C SER A 90 2.86 1.88 18.18
N LEU A 91 2.21 1.75 19.35
CA LEU A 91 1.00 0.94 19.51
C LEU A 91 -0.26 1.52 18.83
N HIS A 92 -0.13 2.71 18.27
CA HIS A 92 -1.23 3.44 17.62
C HIS A 92 -1.12 3.48 16.11
N ILE A 93 -0.08 2.87 15.55
CA ILE A 93 0.19 2.84 14.13
C ILE A 93 0.49 1.38 13.75
N CYS A 94 -0.16 0.90 12.69
CA CYS A 94 0.11 -0.40 12.11
C CYS A 94 1.55 -0.45 11.57
N MET A 95 2.38 -1.32 12.14
CA MET A 95 3.78 -1.49 11.76
C MET A 95 3.93 -1.85 10.27
N THR A 96 3.08 -2.74 9.76
CA THR A 96 3.12 -3.15 8.34
C THR A 96 2.82 -1.99 7.39
N CYS A 97 1.79 -1.19 7.69
CA CYS A 97 1.44 -0.05 6.85
C CYS A 97 2.52 1.04 6.90
N HIS A 98 3.09 1.28 8.09
CA HIS A 98 4.17 2.24 8.26
C HIS A 98 5.46 1.80 7.53
N ALA A 99 5.81 0.51 7.61
CA ALA A 99 6.97 -0.04 6.90
C ALA A 99 6.83 -0.01 5.37
N ALA A 100 5.59 -0.06 4.86
CA ALA A 100 5.30 0.09 3.44
C ALA A 100 5.35 1.55 2.99
N ASN A 101 4.74 2.45 3.76
CA ASN A 101 4.79 3.89 3.52
C ASN A 101 4.61 4.64 4.85
N PRO A 102 5.66 5.30 5.38
CA PRO A 102 5.60 6.04 6.64
C PRO A 102 4.57 7.18 6.66
N THR A 103 4.22 7.73 5.50
CA THR A 103 3.23 8.81 5.35
C THR A 103 1.79 8.30 5.23
N ASN A 104 1.59 6.98 5.22
CA ASN A 104 0.27 6.38 5.03
C ASN A 104 -0.67 6.69 6.20
N ILE A 105 -1.61 7.60 5.97
CA ILE A 105 -2.62 8.02 6.95
C ILE A 105 -3.48 6.83 7.41
N SER A 106 -3.69 5.82 6.55
CA SER A 106 -4.48 4.63 6.90
C SER A 106 -3.81 3.76 7.95
N ALA A 107 -2.49 3.88 8.17
CA ALA A 107 -1.76 3.12 9.18
C ALA A 107 -2.28 3.34 10.61
N SER A 108 -2.94 4.47 10.87
CA SER A 108 -3.56 4.80 12.16
C SER A 108 -5.08 4.56 12.20
N LYS A 109 -5.70 4.19 11.07
CA LYS A 109 -7.16 4.09 10.92
C LYS A 109 -7.62 2.63 10.99
N GLY A 110 -8.66 2.39 11.80
CA GLY A 110 -9.29 1.08 11.91
C GLY A 110 -8.87 0.30 13.15
N ARG A 111 -9.24 -0.98 13.20
CA ARG A 111 -9.03 -1.83 14.38
C ARG A 111 -7.61 -2.38 14.41
N LEU A 112 -6.88 -2.02 15.46
CA LEU A 112 -5.52 -2.49 15.73
C LEU A 112 -5.48 -3.65 16.73
N MET A 113 -4.70 -4.67 16.39
CA MET A 113 -4.22 -5.73 17.26
C MET A 113 -2.89 -5.31 17.86
N ARG A 114 -2.77 -5.34 19.18
CA ARG A 114 -1.58 -4.88 19.90
C ARG A 114 -0.85 -6.03 20.56
N CYS A 115 0.47 -6.05 20.42
CA CYS A 115 1.28 -7.02 21.12
C CYS A 115 1.25 -6.73 22.63
N VAL A 116 0.99 -7.75 23.44
CA VAL A 116 0.96 -7.61 24.91
C VAL A 116 2.36 -7.56 25.52
N ARG A 117 3.38 -7.99 24.77
CA ARG A 117 4.77 -8.08 25.23
C ARG A 117 5.66 -6.91 24.77
N CYS A 118 5.35 -6.28 23.63
CA CYS A 118 6.12 -5.17 23.08
C CYS A 118 5.25 -4.13 22.35
N PRO A 119 5.80 -2.96 21.96
CA PRO A 119 5.08 -1.84 21.34
C PRO A 119 4.70 -2.06 19.86
N VAL A 120 4.46 -3.29 19.44
CA VAL A 120 4.08 -3.61 18.06
C VAL A 120 2.56 -3.67 17.93
N ALA A 121 2.03 -3.03 16.88
CA ALA A 121 0.63 -3.12 16.51
C ALA A 121 0.47 -3.39 15.02
N TYR A 122 -0.60 -4.12 14.66
CA TYR A 122 -0.98 -4.39 13.28
C TYR A 122 -2.48 -4.16 13.11
N HIS A 123 -2.97 -3.88 11.91
CA HIS A 123 -4.40 -4.01 11.64
C HIS A 123 -4.84 -5.47 11.80
N SER A 124 -6.09 -5.68 12.21
CA SER A 124 -6.65 -7.02 12.47
C SER A 124 -6.98 -7.85 11.22
N ASN A 125 -6.33 -7.57 10.09
CA ASN A 125 -6.55 -8.29 8.83
C ASN A 125 -5.29 -9.10 8.45
N ASP A 126 -5.48 -10.12 7.60
CA ASP A 126 -4.43 -11.05 7.19
C ASP A 126 -3.28 -10.38 6.40
N PHE A 127 -3.51 -9.16 5.89
CA PHE A 127 -2.55 -8.42 5.08
C PHE A 127 -1.58 -7.57 5.90
N CYS A 128 -1.98 -7.22 7.13
CA CYS A 128 -1.16 -6.43 8.04
C CYS A 128 -0.58 -7.28 9.15
N LEU A 129 -1.30 -8.30 9.62
CA LEU A 129 -0.87 -9.13 10.73
C LEU A 129 0.31 -10.02 10.31
N ALA A 130 1.48 -9.81 10.93
CA ALA A 130 2.67 -10.60 10.63
C ALA A 130 2.44 -12.10 10.90
N ALA A 131 2.91 -12.94 9.98
CA ALA A 131 2.85 -14.39 10.10
C ALA A 131 3.58 -14.88 11.35
N GLY A 132 2.96 -15.85 12.05
CA GLY A 132 3.46 -16.36 13.33
C GLY A 132 3.03 -15.53 14.55
N SER A 133 2.18 -14.52 14.37
CA SER A 133 1.50 -13.86 15.49
C SER A 133 0.49 -14.80 16.14
N VAL A 134 0.47 -14.85 17.47
CA VAL A 134 -0.52 -15.62 18.24
C VAL A 134 -1.63 -14.68 18.69
N VAL A 135 -2.87 -14.97 18.28
CA VAL A 135 -4.04 -14.16 18.67
C VAL A 135 -4.55 -14.61 20.03
N LEU A 136 -4.54 -13.69 21.00
CA LEU A 136 -5.03 -13.94 22.37
C LEU A 136 -6.49 -13.52 22.55
N ALA A 137 -6.86 -12.38 21.98
CA ALA A 137 -8.20 -11.80 22.07
C ALA A 137 -8.48 -10.91 20.86
N SER A 138 -9.65 -10.26 20.82
CA SER A 138 -10.12 -9.42 19.71
C SER A 138 -9.20 -8.22 19.37
N ASN A 139 -8.35 -7.77 20.29
CA ASN A 139 -7.45 -6.61 20.09
C ASN A 139 -6.02 -6.89 20.56
N SER A 140 -5.70 -8.13 20.94
CA SER A 140 -4.46 -8.49 21.63
C SER A 140 -3.81 -9.70 20.98
N ILE A 141 -2.50 -9.60 20.76
CA ILE A 141 -1.66 -10.64 20.14
C ILE A 141 -0.35 -10.80 20.91
N ILE A 142 0.40 -11.85 20.60
CA ILE A 142 1.84 -11.91 20.79
C ILE A 142 2.48 -11.92 19.40
N CYS A 143 3.28 -10.91 19.09
CA CYS A 143 3.89 -10.77 17.78
C CYS A 143 5.14 -11.69 17.60
N PRO A 144 5.62 -11.89 16.36
CA PRO A 144 6.73 -12.79 16.06
C PRO A 144 8.09 -12.36 16.64
N ASN A 145 8.22 -11.12 17.10
CA ASN A 145 9.45 -10.64 17.76
C ASN A 145 9.76 -11.38 19.08
N HIS A 146 8.82 -12.20 19.57
CA HIS A 146 8.98 -13.02 20.76
C HIS A 146 9.20 -14.50 20.44
N PHE A 147 9.67 -14.80 19.22
CA PHE A 147 10.15 -16.15 18.88
C PHE A 147 11.36 -16.51 19.74
N THR A 148 11.36 -17.74 20.24
CA THR A 148 12.51 -18.33 20.93
C THR A 148 12.86 -19.65 20.28
N ALA A 149 14.11 -19.80 19.84
CA ALA A 149 14.58 -21.04 19.23
C ALA A 149 14.52 -22.21 20.23
N ARG A 150 13.94 -23.34 19.81
CA ARG A 150 13.89 -24.57 20.62
C ARG A 150 15.22 -25.30 20.52
N ARG A 151 15.81 -25.68 21.67
CA ARG A 151 17.01 -26.53 21.71
C ARG A 151 16.75 -27.84 20.96
N GLY A 152 17.70 -28.25 20.11
CA GLY A 152 17.62 -29.48 19.31
C GLY A 152 16.74 -29.39 18.06
N CYS A 153 16.05 -28.28 17.81
CA CYS A 153 15.25 -28.10 16.59
C CYS A 153 16.09 -27.43 15.49
N ARG A 154 16.69 -28.23 14.60
CA ARG A 154 17.54 -27.72 13.50
C ARG A 154 16.86 -26.70 12.59
N ASN A 155 15.53 -26.72 12.50
CA ASN A 155 14.77 -25.76 11.69
C ASN A 155 14.62 -24.39 12.36
N HIS A 156 15.09 -24.20 13.59
CA HIS A 156 15.06 -22.92 14.31
C HIS A 156 16.41 -22.16 14.24
N GLU A 157 17.47 -22.77 13.68
CA GLU A 157 18.76 -22.09 13.58
C GLU A 157 18.67 -20.96 12.55
N HIS A 158 19.32 -19.84 12.83
CA HIS A 158 19.40 -18.72 11.89
C HIS A 158 20.22 -19.15 10.66
N VAL A 159 19.75 -18.82 9.46
CA VAL A 159 20.49 -19.06 8.22
C VAL A 159 20.59 -17.77 7.44
N ASN A 160 21.71 -17.57 6.75
CA ASN A 160 21.89 -16.48 5.80
C ASN A 160 22.17 -17.06 4.41
N VAL A 161 21.82 -16.30 3.37
CA VAL A 161 22.22 -16.62 2.01
C VAL A 161 23.73 -16.39 1.82
N SER A 162 24.31 -17.02 0.81
CA SER A 162 25.73 -16.89 0.47
C SER A 162 25.99 -15.90 -0.67
N TRP A 163 25.03 -15.06 -0.99
CA TRP A 163 25.11 -14.05 -2.05
C TRP A 163 24.50 -12.73 -1.58
N CYS A 164 24.93 -11.62 -2.19
CA CYS A 164 24.38 -10.31 -1.93
C CYS A 164 23.03 -10.12 -2.61
N PHE A 165 22.05 -9.58 -1.88
CA PHE A 165 20.72 -9.26 -2.42
C PHE A 165 20.70 -8.11 -3.44
N VAL A 166 21.80 -7.38 -3.62
CA VAL A 166 21.91 -6.26 -4.57
C VAL A 166 22.57 -6.69 -5.88
N CYS A 167 23.74 -7.33 -5.82
CA CYS A 167 24.50 -7.72 -7.01
C CYS A 167 24.42 -9.22 -7.36
N SER A 168 23.81 -10.06 -6.52
CA SER A 168 23.75 -11.53 -6.67
C SER A 168 25.09 -12.25 -6.65
N GLU A 169 26.16 -11.58 -6.22
CA GLU A 169 27.51 -12.17 -6.11
C GLU A 169 27.81 -12.64 -4.68
N GLY A 170 28.71 -13.62 -4.57
CA GLY A 170 29.26 -14.07 -3.28
C GLY A 170 30.35 -13.14 -2.74
N GLY A 171 31.01 -13.55 -1.65
CA GLY A 171 32.16 -12.83 -1.08
C GLY A 171 31.99 -12.51 0.40
N SER A 172 32.59 -11.40 0.85
CA SER A 172 32.45 -10.92 2.23
C SER A 172 31.12 -10.19 2.40
N LEU A 173 30.20 -10.81 3.13
CA LEU A 173 28.82 -10.34 3.26
C LEU A 173 28.51 -9.95 4.71
N LEU A 174 27.78 -8.86 4.87
CA LEU A 174 27.09 -8.49 6.09
C LEU A 174 25.78 -9.29 6.19
N CYS A 175 25.69 -10.11 7.22
CA CYS A 175 24.54 -10.98 7.49
C CYS A 175 23.56 -10.30 8.44
N CYS A 176 22.29 -10.20 8.04
CA CYS A 176 21.23 -9.73 8.94
C CYS A 176 20.99 -10.73 10.06
N GLU A 177 20.74 -10.27 11.30
CA GLU A 177 20.46 -11.15 12.45
C GLU A 177 18.97 -11.55 12.60
N SER A 178 18.09 -11.07 11.73
CA SER A 178 16.65 -11.34 11.81
C SER A 178 16.05 -12.00 10.57
N CYS A 179 16.79 -12.07 9.48
CA CYS A 179 16.34 -12.69 8.25
C CYS A 179 17.53 -13.26 7.46
N PRO A 180 17.28 -14.08 6.42
CA PRO A 180 18.35 -14.66 5.65
C PRO A 180 19.17 -13.70 4.79
N ALA A 181 18.77 -12.44 4.68
CA ALA A 181 19.38 -11.50 3.76
C ALA A 181 20.85 -11.22 4.12
N ALA A 182 21.67 -11.10 3.08
CA ALA A 182 23.08 -10.76 3.18
C ALA A 182 23.45 -9.73 2.10
N PHE A 183 24.39 -8.85 2.40
CA PHE A 183 24.74 -7.72 1.54
C PHE A 183 26.22 -7.40 1.59
N HIS A 184 26.82 -6.93 0.50
CA HIS A 184 28.11 -6.26 0.58
C HIS A 184 27.95 -4.89 1.22
N ARG A 185 28.96 -4.46 2.00
CA ARG A 185 28.99 -3.13 2.59
C ARG A 185 28.99 -2.04 1.50
N GLU A 186 29.69 -2.31 0.39
CA GLU A 186 29.83 -1.42 -0.76
C GLU A 186 28.49 -1.26 -1.49
N CYS A 187 27.75 -2.35 -1.66
CA CYS A 187 26.42 -2.34 -2.27
C CYS A 187 25.40 -1.54 -1.45
N LEU A 188 25.60 -1.43 -0.13
CA LEU A 188 24.75 -0.61 0.75
C LEU A 188 25.30 0.80 0.98
N ASN A 189 26.52 1.08 0.51
CA ASN A 189 27.25 2.32 0.79
C ASN A 189 27.27 2.67 2.29
N ILE A 190 27.64 1.69 3.14
CA ILE A 190 27.75 1.87 4.59
C ILE A 190 29.15 1.52 5.10
N GLU A 191 29.51 2.11 6.23
CA GLU A 191 30.67 1.72 7.02
C GLU A 191 30.43 0.39 7.76
N MET A 192 31.50 -0.23 8.24
CA MET A 192 31.42 -1.46 9.01
C MET A 192 30.63 -1.20 10.31
N PRO A 193 29.46 -1.84 10.51
CA PRO A 193 28.68 -1.63 11.72
C PRO A 193 29.37 -2.25 12.93
N GLU A 194 29.27 -1.58 14.07
CA GLU A 194 29.68 -2.15 15.35
C GLU A 194 28.56 -3.02 15.93
N GLY A 195 28.87 -4.29 16.23
CA GLY A 195 27.93 -5.23 16.85
C GLY A 195 26.87 -5.79 15.88
N SER A 196 25.69 -6.09 16.42
CA SER A 196 24.57 -6.70 15.67
C SER A 196 24.07 -5.80 14.55
N TRP A 197 23.93 -6.37 13.35
CA TRP A 197 23.44 -5.64 12.18
C TRP A 197 22.10 -6.19 11.67
N TYR A 198 21.24 -5.26 11.22
CA TYR A 198 19.92 -5.57 10.65
C TYR A 198 19.77 -4.87 9.31
N CYS A 199 19.24 -5.58 8.31
CA CYS A 199 18.95 -5.01 7.00
C CYS A 199 17.85 -3.93 7.08
N ASN A 200 17.75 -3.09 6.05
CA ASN A 200 16.78 -1.99 5.99
C ASN A 200 15.33 -2.46 6.21
N ASP A 201 14.96 -3.62 5.65
CA ASP A 201 13.64 -4.20 5.84
C ASP A 201 13.37 -4.60 7.29
N CYS A 202 14.34 -5.23 7.96
CA CYS A 202 14.21 -5.60 9.37
C CYS A 202 14.20 -4.36 10.28
N LYS A 203 15.01 -3.34 9.99
CA LYS A 203 15.00 -2.04 10.70
C LYS A 203 13.67 -1.32 10.55
N ALA A 204 13.06 -1.36 9.36
CA ALA A 204 11.73 -0.81 9.10
C ALA A 204 10.60 -1.62 9.76
N GLY A 205 10.90 -2.79 10.31
CA GLY A 205 9.91 -3.67 10.96
C GLY A 205 9.11 -4.52 9.98
N LYS A 206 9.58 -4.73 8.75
CA LYS A 206 8.95 -5.66 7.81
C LYS A 206 9.02 -7.09 8.33
N LYS A 207 7.93 -7.83 8.13
CA LYS A 207 7.75 -9.22 8.54
C LYS A 207 7.09 -10.00 7.42
N PRO A 208 7.27 -11.34 7.35
CA PRO A 208 6.50 -12.16 6.43
C PRO A 208 5.01 -12.12 6.77
N HIS A 209 4.15 -12.16 5.76
CA HIS A 209 2.69 -12.17 5.89
C HIS A 209 2.08 -13.45 5.32
N TYR A 210 0.86 -13.75 5.74
CA TYR A 210 0.10 -14.84 5.13
C TYR A 210 -0.24 -14.52 3.68
N LYS A 211 -0.29 -15.54 2.82
CA LYS A 211 -0.47 -15.42 1.37
C LYS A 211 0.65 -14.64 0.68
N GLU A 212 1.88 -14.86 1.12
CA GLU A 212 3.09 -14.44 0.41
C GLU A 212 3.82 -15.66 -0.16
N VAL A 213 4.37 -15.49 -1.35
CA VAL A 213 5.30 -16.45 -1.96
C VAL A 213 6.70 -16.14 -1.45
N VAL A 214 7.36 -17.14 -0.89
CA VAL A 214 8.67 -17.02 -0.25
C VAL A 214 9.59 -18.16 -0.65
N TRP A 215 10.90 -17.89 -0.60
CA TRP A 215 11.92 -18.91 -0.60
C TRP A 215 12.11 -19.44 0.82
N VAL A 216 12.17 -20.76 0.97
CA VAL A 216 12.31 -21.41 2.28
C VAL A 216 13.55 -22.31 2.29
N LYS A 217 14.34 -22.23 3.37
CA LYS A 217 15.50 -23.10 3.59
C LYS A 217 15.19 -24.22 4.58
N VAL A 218 15.31 -25.47 4.11
CA VAL A 218 15.15 -26.66 4.95
C VAL A 218 16.44 -27.49 4.93
N GLY A 219 17.06 -27.67 6.08
CA GLY A 219 18.27 -28.49 6.22
C GLY A 219 19.33 -28.20 5.14
N ARG A 220 19.75 -29.24 4.43
CA ARG A 220 20.73 -29.15 3.32
C ARG A 220 20.11 -29.00 1.94
N TYR A 221 18.78 -29.02 1.83
CA TYR A 221 18.10 -28.85 0.54
C TYR A 221 18.33 -27.45 -0.04
N ARG A 222 18.21 -27.33 -1.36
CA ARG A 222 18.20 -26.02 -2.03
C ARG A 222 17.07 -25.15 -1.46
N TRP A 223 17.19 -23.84 -1.65
CA TRP A 223 16.06 -22.94 -1.40
C TRP A 223 14.88 -23.38 -2.27
N TRP A 224 13.70 -23.47 -1.68
CA TRP A 224 12.51 -23.98 -2.36
C TRP A 224 11.37 -22.98 -2.23
N PRO A 225 10.60 -22.72 -3.31
CA PRO A 225 9.49 -21.77 -3.25
C PRO A 225 8.30 -22.37 -2.50
N ALA A 226 7.67 -21.56 -1.65
CA ALA A 226 6.49 -21.94 -0.87
C ALA A 226 5.54 -20.75 -0.66
N GLU A 227 4.28 -21.04 -0.36
CA GLU A 227 3.31 -20.03 0.09
C GLU A 227 3.18 -20.08 1.61
N ILE A 228 3.21 -18.92 2.28
CA ILE A 228 2.90 -18.83 3.72
C ILE A 228 1.39 -19.00 3.91
N CYS A 229 0.98 -20.07 4.58
CA CYS A 229 -0.42 -20.41 4.78
C CYS A 229 -0.95 -19.89 6.12
N HIS A 230 -2.24 -19.57 6.18
CA HIS A 230 -2.88 -19.23 7.45
C HIS A 230 -3.14 -20.52 8.26
N PRO A 231 -2.85 -20.57 9.57
CA PRO A 231 -3.04 -21.79 10.39
C PRO A 231 -4.46 -22.35 10.42
N ARG A 232 -5.47 -21.54 10.07
CA ARG A 232 -6.89 -21.95 9.96
C ARG A 232 -7.26 -22.58 8.62
N THR A 233 -6.41 -22.48 7.60
CA THR A 233 -6.71 -22.97 6.24
C THR A 233 -5.95 -24.23 5.89
N ILE A 234 -5.05 -24.70 6.77
CA ILE A 234 -4.22 -25.89 6.58
C ILE A 234 -4.91 -27.16 7.09
N PRO A 235 -4.49 -28.35 6.62
CA PRO A 235 -5.01 -29.63 7.13
C PRO A 235 -4.80 -29.79 8.65
N VAL A 236 -5.77 -30.43 9.31
CA VAL A 236 -5.82 -30.57 10.79
C VAL A 236 -4.60 -31.30 11.34
N ASN A 237 -4.05 -32.28 10.62
CA ASN A 237 -2.83 -32.98 11.03
C ASN A 237 -1.61 -32.05 11.06
N ILE A 238 -1.51 -31.11 10.11
CA ILE A 238 -0.44 -30.11 10.09
C ILE A 238 -0.65 -29.07 11.19
N GLN A 239 -1.90 -28.65 11.41
CA GLN A 239 -2.24 -27.71 12.48
C GLN A 239 -1.90 -28.26 13.89
N LYS A 240 -2.02 -29.57 14.08
CA LYS A 240 -1.69 -30.26 15.35
C LYS A 240 -0.20 -30.47 15.57
N MET A 241 0.65 -30.25 14.56
CA MET A 241 2.10 -30.34 14.75
C MET A 241 2.56 -29.30 15.78
N LYS A 242 3.57 -29.64 16.58
CA LYS A 242 4.12 -28.73 17.57
C LYS A 242 4.72 -27.49 16.90
N HIS A 243 4.23 -26.32 17.29
CA HIS A 243 4.70 -25.01 16.84
C HIS A 243 4.53 -23.99 17.98
N ASP A 244 5.34 -22.93 17.96
CA ASP A 244 5.39 -21.87 18.96
C ASP A 244 5.24 -20.48 18.31
N ILE A 245 5.23 -19.43 19.14
CA ILE A 245 5.15 -18.02 18.72
C ILE A 245 6.25 -17.72 17.69
N GLY A 246 5.85 -17.08 16.58
CA GLY A 246 6.76 -16.71 15.48
C GLY A 246 6.96 -17.79 14.43
N GLU A 247 6.44 -19.00 14.64
CA GLU A 247 6.38 -20.03 13.61
C GLU A 247 5.08 -19.90 12.77
N PHE A 248 5.18 -20.22 11.48
CA PHE A 248 4.05 -20.24 10.55
C PHE A 248 4.19 -21.41 9.56
N PRO A 249 3.06 -21.97 9.09
CA PRO A 249 3.08 -23.05 8.14
C PRO A 249 3.33 -22.52 6.72
N VAL A 250 4.17 -23.21 5.98
CA VAL A 250 4.38 -22.98 4.54
C VAL A 250 3.95 -24.21 3.75
N LEU A 251 3.40 -23.99 2.56
CA LEU A 251 3.07 -25.02 1.58
C LEU A 251 4.07 -24.94 0.43
N PHE A 252 4.87 -25.98 0.24
CA PHE A 252 5.84 -26.04 -0.86
C PHE A 252 5.13 -26.21 -2.20
N PHE A 253 5.50 -25.37 -3.17
CA PHE A 253 5.06 -25.54 -4.55
C PHE A 253 5.68 -26.82 -5.15
N GLY A 254 4.98 -27.43 -6.11
CA GLY A 254 5.37 -28.70 -6.71
C GLY A 254 5.10 -29.91 -5.82
N SER A 255 5.76 -30.03 -4.67
CA SER A 255 5.65 -31.21 -3.79
C SER A 255 4.37 -31.23 -2.95
N LYS A 256 3.79 -30.06 -2.66
CA LYS A 256 2.58 -29.88 -1.83
C LYS A 256 2.75 -30.33 -0.38
N ASP A 257 3.99 -30.40 0.09
CA ASP A 257 4.30 -30.68 1.50
C ASP A 257 4.13 -29.42 2.36
N TYR A 258 3.83 -29.64 3.64
CA TYR A 258 3.75 -28.58 4.63
C TYR A 258 4.95 -28.61 5.59
N LEU A 259 5.36 -27.43 6.05
CA LEU A 259 6.36 -27.29 7.11
C LEU A 259 6.04 -26.08 7.99
N TRP A 260 6.20 -26.23 9.30
CA TRP A 260 6.27 -25.08 10.22
C TRP A 260 7.69 -24.53 10.21
N THR A 261 7.82 -23.24 9.91
CA THR A 261 9.10 -22.51 9.82
C THR A 261 8.97 -21.12 10.45
N HIS A 262 10.03 -20.33 10.43
CA HIS A 262 10.05 -18.99 11.01
C HIS A 262 10.78 -17.98 10.11
N GLN A 263 10.71 -16.69 10.46
CA GLN A 263 11.22 -15.58 9.66
C GLN A 263 12.68 -15.74 9.21
N ALA A 264 13.57 -16.26 10.06
CA ALA A 264 14.99 -16.38 9.72
C ALA A 264 15.32 -17.54 8.77
N ARG A 265 14.31 -18.22 8.23
CA ARG A 265 14.42 -19.32 7.26
C ARG A 265 13.75 -18.99 5.94
N VAL A 266 13.18 -17.80 5.81
CA VAL A 266 12.42 -17.38 4.64
C VAL A 266 12.80 -15.99 4.16
N PHE A 267 12.76 -15.77 2.85
CA PHE A 267 12.82 -14.44 2.26
C PHE A 267 11.84 -14.33 1.08
N PRO A 268 11.40 -13.10 0.73
CA PRO A 268 10.40 -12.90 -0.33
C PRO A 268 10.82 -13.46 -1.68
N TYR A 269 9.88 -14.01 -2.43
CA TYR A 269 10.05 -14.32 -3.85
C TYR A 269 9.97 -13.02 -4.67
N MET A 270 10.80 -12.90 -5.70
CA MET A 270 10.94 -11.69 -6.52
C MET A 270 10.68 -11.98 -8.00
N GLU A 271 10.35 -10.93 -8.75
CA GLU A 271 10.17 -11.02 -10.21
C GLU A 271 11.50 -11.39 -10.88
N GLY A 272 11.50 -12.40 -11.76
CA GLY A 272 12.70 -12.93 -12.43
C GLY A 272 13.31 -14.19 -11.81
N ASP A 273 12.86 -14.59 -10.62
CA ASP A 273 13.30 -15.79 -9.88
C ASP A 273 13.01 -17.14 -10.60
N VAL A 274 12.28 -17.11 -11.72
CA VAL A 274 11.95 -18.28 -12.56
C VAL A 274 13.20 -18.86 -13.25
N SER A 275 14.26 -18.06 -13.39
CA SER A 275 15.35 -18.32 -14.34
C SER A 275 16.67 -18.78 -13.68
N SER A 276 16.65 -19.89 -12.94
CA SER A 276 17.91 -20.61 -12.64
C SER A 276 18.41 -21.29 -13.92
N LYS A 277 19.51 -20.80 -14.48
CA LYS A 277 20.16 -21.30 -15.71
C LYS A 277 20.91 -22.62 -15.51
N ASP A 278 20.41 -23.51 -14.65
CA ASP A 278 21.04 -24.80 -14.42
C ASP A 278 20.52 -25.82 -15.44
N LYS A 279 21.44 -26.59 -16.05
CA LYS A 279 21.09 -27.71 -16.93
C LYS A 279 20.47 -28.82 -16.07
N MET A 280 19.13 -28.85 -15.99
CA MET A 280 18.38 -29.76 -15.11
C MET A 280 18.13 -31.16 -15.71
N GLY A 281 18.26 -32.22 -14.88
CA GLY A 281 17.98 -33.62 -15.23
C GLY A 281 16.52 -34.06 -14.98
N LYS A 282 16.25 -35.38 -14.99
CA LYS A 282 14.92 -35.97 -14.67
C LYS A 282 14.80 -36.25 -13.15
N GLY A 283 13.58 -36.17 -12.58
CA GLY A 283 13.29 -36.53 -11.18
C GLY A 283 12.92 -35.34 -10.29
N VAL A 284 13.61 -35.17 -9.14
CA VAL A 284 13.43 -34.03 -8.19
C VAL A 284 13.57 -32.67 -8.90
N ASP A 285 14.41 -32.60 -9.91
CA ASP A 285 14.55 -31.41 -10.77
C ASP A 285 13.27 -31.09 -11.57
N GLY A 286 12.46 -32.11 -11.90
CA GLY A 286 11.14 -31.93 -12.51
C GLY A 286 10.11 -31.36 -11.54
N ILE A 287 10.09 -31.84 -10.29
CA ILE A 287 9.21 -31.28 -9.23
C ILE A 287 9.63 -29.85 -8.93
N TYR A 288 10.94 -29.57 -8.88
CA TYR A 288 11.47 -28.23 -8.68
C TYR A 288 11.06 -27.28 -9.81
N LYS A 289 11.17 -27.70 -11.07
CA LYS A 289 10.72 -26.91 -12.23
C LYS A 289 9.23 -26.60 -12.14
N LYS A 290 8.40 -27.59 -11.79
CA LYS A 290 6.96 -27.40 -11.56
C LYS A 290 6.72 -26.41 -10.42
N ALA A 291 7.50 -26.51 -9.34
CA ALA A 291 7.40 -25.61 -8.19
C ALA A 291 7.66 -24.14 -8.58
N LEU A 292 8.68 -23.87 -9.40
CA LEU A 292 8.98 -22.52 -9.90
C LEU A 292 7.85 -21.97 -10.77
N GLN A 293 7.28 -22.78 -11.65
CA GLN A 293 6.15 -22.37 -12.49
C GLN A 293 4.90 -22.04 -11.66
N GLU A 294 4.54 -22.91 -10.71
CA GLU A 294 3.40 -22.68 -9.82
C GLU A 294 3.62 -21.43 -8.94
N ALA A 295 4.83 -21.24 -8.42
CA ALA A 295 5.19 -20.07 -7.62
C ALA A 295 5.08 -18.77 -8.43
N ALA A 296 5.56 -18.77 -9.68
CA ALA A 296 5.47 -17.60 -10.56
C ALA A 296 4.03 -17.21 -10.86
N VAL A 297 3.18 -18.18 -11.24
CA VAL A 297 1.75 -17.93 -11.49
C VAL A 297 1.08 -17.38 -10.23
N ARG A 298 1.35 -18.00 -9.08
CA ARG A 298 0.77 -17.58 -7.81
C ARG A 298 1.25 -16.20 -7.37
N PHE A 299 2.51 -15.86 -7.62
CA PHE A 299 3.08 -14.55 -7.33
C PHE A 299 2.38 -13.45 -8.13
N GLU A 300 2.18 -13.66 -9.44
CA GLU A 300 1.47 -12.72 -10.31
C GLU A 300 0.01 -12.53 -9.89
N GLU A 301 -0.69 -13.61 -9.54
CA GLU A 301 -2.06 -13.52 -8.99
C GLU A 301 -2.13 -12.64 -7.73
N LEU A 302 -1.19 -12.82 -6.81
CA LEU A 302 -1.15 -12.07 -5.56
C LEU A 302 -0.73 -10.61 -5.77
N LYS A 303 0.19 -10.35 -6.71
CA LYS A 303 0.58 -9.02 -7.16
C LYS A 303 -0.62 -8.26 -7.72
N ALA A 304 -1.35 -8.86 -8.66
CA ALA A 304 -2.58 -8.28 -9.22
C ALA A 304 -3.66 -8.01 -8.15
N GLN A 305 -3.85 -8.92 -7.19
CA GLN A 305 -4.79 -8.72 -6.08
C GLN A 305 -4.36 -7.56 -5.16
N LYS A 306 -3.06 -7.38 -4.91
CA LYS A 306 -2.51 -6.29 -4.10
C LYS A 306 -2.70 -4.95 -4.80
N GLU A 307 -2.39 -4.87 -6.09
CA GLU A 307 -2.60 -3.67 -6.91
C GLU A 307 -4.08 -3.29 -6.97
N LEU A 308 -4.97 -4.26 -7.22
CA LEU A 308 -6.41 -4.04 -7.22
C LEU A 308 -6.91 -3.43 -5.90
N ARG A 309 -6.40 -3.92 -4.77
CA ARG A 309 -6.76 -3.39 -3.45
C ARG A 309 -6.23 -1.97 -3.26
N GLN A 310 -4.99 -1.71 -3.63
CA GLN A 310 -4.42 -0.38 -3.55
C GLN A 310 -5.28 0.62 -4.33
N LEU A 311 -5.67 0.28 -5.56
CA LEU A 311 -6.58 1.09 -6.36
C LEU A 311 -7.96 1.30 -5.70
N GLN A 312 -8.49 0.30 -5.01
CA GLN A 312 -9.74 0.44 -4.25
C GLN A 312 -9.59 1.37 -3.04
N GLU A 313 -8.45 1.35 -2.36
CA GLU A 313 -8.15 2.26 -1.25
C GLU A 313 -7.94 3.69 -1.76
N ASP A 314 -7.18 3.87 -2.84
CA ASP A 314 -6.95 5.16 -3.49
C ASP A 314 -8.27 5.77 -3.95
N LYS A 315 -9.16 4.97 -4.55
CA LYS A 315 -10.53 5.40 -4.90
C LYS A 315 -11.34 5.89 -3.68
N LYS A 316 -11.14 5.32 -2.49
CA LYS A 316 -11.83 5.76 -1.26
C LYS A 316 -11.22 7.03 -0.68
N ASN A 317 -9.90 7.20 -0.82
CA ASN A 317 -9.17 8.33 -0.26
C ASN A 317 -9.27 9.59 -1.15
N ASP A 318 -9.24 9.42 -2.48
CA ASP A 318 -9.38 10.47 -3.48
C ASP A 318 -10.85 10.91 -3.62
N LYS A 319 -11.31 11.76 -2.71
CA LYS A 319 -12.69 12.25 -2.72
C LYS A 319 -12.96 13.32 -3.79
N LYS A 320 -11.92 14.03 -4.25
CA LYS A 320 -12.03 15.09 -5.26
C LYS A 320 -10.81 15.06 -6.19
N PRO A 321 -10.97 15.42 -7.47
CA PRO A 321 -9.83 15.56 -8.38
C PRO A 321 -8.90 16.69 -7.91
N PRO A 322 -7.62 16.66 -8.33
CA PRO A 322 -6.73 17.81 -8.17
C PRO A 322 -7.37 19.09 -8.71
N PRO A 323 -7.10 20.25 -8.10
CA PRO A 323 -7.69 21.51 -8.53
C PRO A 323 -7.23 21.86 -9.95
N TYR A 324 -8.17 22.31 -10.79
CA TYR A 324 -7.90 22.85 -12.12
C TYR A 324 -8.79 24.07 -12.37
N LYS A 325 -8.38 24.93 -13.30
CA LYS A 325 -9.17 26.11 -13.69
C LYS A 325 -10.07 25.73 -14.87
N HIS A 326 -11.39 25.75 -14.65
CA HIS A 326 -12.35 25.53 -15.73
C HIS A 326 -12.38 26.74 -16.67
N ILE A 327 -12.13 26.51 -17.95
CA ILE A 327 -12.15 27.53 -19.02
C ILE A 327 -13.22 27.18 -20.06
N LYS A 328 -13.68 28.18 -20.83
CA LYS A 328 -14.76 28.01 -21.82
C LYS A 328 -14.29 28.06 -23.28
N VAL A 329 -13.10 28.60 -23.51
CA VAL A 329 -12.46 28.78 -24.83
C VAL A 329 -10.96 28.62 -24.67
N ASN A 330 -10.28 28.26 -25.75
CA ASN A 330 -8.83 28.08 -25.76
C ASN A 330 -8.10 29.35 -25.33
N ARG A 331 -7.04 29.19 -24.54
CA ARG A 331 -6.23 30.30 -24.04
C ARG A 331 -4.82 30.23 -24.62
N PRO A 332 -4.41 31.17 -25.50
CA PRO A 332 -3.04 31.21 -25.97
C PRO A 332 -2.09 31.57 -24.84
N VAL A 333 -0.92 30.92 -24.82
CA VAL A 333 0.16 31.14 -23.86
C VAL A 333 1.44 31.49 -24.63
N GLY A 334 2.19 32.46 -24.12
CA GLY A 334 3.45 32.88 -24.73
C GLY A 334 3.23 33.55 -26.08
N LYS A 335 3.83 32.99 -27.14
CA LYS A 335 3.84 33.56 -28.49
C LYS A 335 2.72 33.04 -29.38
N VAL A 336 1.94 32.07 -28.91
CA VAL A 336 0.84 31.47 -29.69
C VAL A 336 -0.26 32.49 -29.92
N GLN A 337 -0.83 32.52 -31.12
CA GLN A 337 -1.94 33.40 -31.49
C GLN A 337 -3.10 32.56 -32.03
N ILE A 338 -4.33 33.01 -31.78
CA ILE A 338 -5.53 32.43 -32.37
C ILE A 338 -5.91 33.30 -33.56
N PHE A 339 -6.00 32.71 -34.75
CA PHE A 339 -6.39 33.39 -35.97
C PHE A 339 -7.91 33.45 -36.09
N THR A 340 -8.43 34.61 -36.51
CA THR A 340 -9.85 34.82 -36.81
C THR A 340 -10.01 35.12 -38.29
N ALA A 341 -10.94 34.42 -38.96
CA ALA A 341 -11.27 34.65 -40.36
C ALA A 341 -12.25 35.82 -40.51
N ASP A 342 -12.17 36.53 -41.63
CA ASP A 342 -13.17 37.54 -42.01
C ASP A 342 -14.47 36.86 -42.49
N LEU A 343 -15.61 37.56 -42.40
CA LEU A 343 -16.90 37.02 -42.86
C LEU A 343 -16.88 36.59 -44.34
N SER A 344 -16.05 37.24 -45.16
CA SER A 344 -15.88 36.92 -46.58
C SER A 344 -15.20 35.56 -46.84
N GLU A 345 -14.42 35.07 -45.89
CA GLU A 345 -13.69 33.80 -45.98
C GLU A 345 -14.52 32.60 -45.50
N ILE A 346 -15.68 32.86 -44.88
CA ILE A 346 -16.55 31.83 -44.33
C ILE A 346 -17.42 31.22 -45.45
N PRO A 347 -17.37 29.89 -45.67
CA PRO A 347 -18.14 29.25 -46.72
C PRO A 347 -19.65 29.27 -46.43
N ARG A 348 -20.44 29.66 -47.44
CA ARG A 348 -21.90 29.59 -47.38
C ARG A 348 -22.39 28.18 -47.74
N CYS A 349 -23.23 27.59 -46.89
CA CYS A 349 -23.78 26.25 -47.14
C CYS A 349 -24.91 26.24 -48.18
N ASN A 350 -25.30 25.04 -48.63
CA ASN A 350 -26.39 24.76 -49.57
C ASN A 350 -27.80 24.62 -48.95
N CYS A 351 -27.95 24.61 -47.63
CA CYS A 351 -29.25 24.44 -46.94
C CYS A 351 -30.18 25.66 -47.09
N LYS A 352 -31.49 25.44 -46.90
CA LYS A 352 -32.53 26.48 -46.99
C LYS A 352 -33.28 26.67 -45.67
N PRO A 353 -33.83 27.88 -45.41
CA PRO A 353 -34.72 28.11 -44.26
C PRO A 353 -35.95 27.22 -44.21
N THR A 354 -36.37 26.67 -45.35
CA THR A 354 -37.58 25.85 -45.50
C THR A 354 -37.36 24.39 -45.13
N ASP A 355 -36.11 23.95 -44.96
CA ASP A 355 -35.81 22.56 -44.61
C ASP A 355 -36.38 22.25 -43.21
N GLU A 356 -36.71 20.99 -42.94
CA GLU A 356 -37.27 20.58 -41.64
C GLU A 356 -36.27 20.85 -40.50
N ASN A 357 -35.02 20.39 -40.70
CA ASN A 357 -33.89 20.61 -39.79
C ASN A 357 -32.68 21.19 -40.56
N PRO A 358 -32.68 22.50 -40.87
CA PRO A 358 -31.63 23.13 -41.65
C PRO A 358 -30.25 23.00 -40.99
N CYS A 359 -29.28 22.47 -41.75
CA CYS A 359 -27.93 22.17 -41.24
C CYS A 359 -27.91 21.19 -40.05
N GLY A 360 -28.98 20.43 -39.83
CA GLY A 360 -29.07 19.40 -38.79
C GLY A 360 -28.13 18.21 -39.05
N LEU A 361 -28.11 17.28 -38.10
CA LEU A 361 -27.22 16.10 -38.15
C LEU A 361 -27.46 15.24 -39.39
N ASP A 362 -28.73 15.02 -39.74
CA ASP A 362 -29.17 14.18 -40.87
C ASP A 362 -29.37 14.98 -42.17
N SER A 363 -28.92 16.23 -42.22
CA SER A 363 -29.04 17.08 -43.42
C SER A 363 -27.86 16.91 -44.38
N GLU A 364 -28.08 17.16 -45.67
CA GLU A 364 -27.02 17.22 -46.70
C GLU A 364 -26.26 18.56 -46.71
N CYS A 365 -25.99 19.10 -45.52
CA CYS A 365 -25.29 20.37 -45.37
C CYS A 365 -23.81 20.22 -45.74
N ILE A 366 -23.38 20.91 -46.79
CA ILE A 366 -22.00 20.84 -47.28
C ILE A 366 -20.97 21.28 -46.22
N ASN A 367 -21.29 22.33 -45.44
CA ASN A 367 -20.39 22.79 -44.37
C ASN A 367 -20.21 21.69 -43.32
N ARG A 368 -21.30 21.01 -42.90
CA ARG A 368 -21.22 19.88 -41.95
C ARG A 368 -20.41 18.71 -42.52
N MET A 369 -20.64 18.35 -43.78
CA MET A 369 -19.91 17.27 -44.45
C MET A 369 -18.42 17.54 -44.58
N LEU A 370 -18.04 18.81 -44.74
CA LEU A 370 -16.65 19.27 -44.83
C LEU A 370 -16.07 19.72 -43.47
N LEU A 371 -16.77 19.46 -42.37
CA LEU A 371 -16.34 19.79 -41.00
C LEU A 371 -16.15 21.31 -40.73
N TYR A 372 -16.90 22.16 -41.45
CA TYR A 372 -17.03 23.59 -41.18
C TYR A 372 -18.26 23.91 -40.34
N GLU A 373 -18.09 24.78 -39.35
CA GLU A 373 -19.22 25.38 -38.62
C GLU A 373 -19.88 26.48 -39.48
N CYS A 374 -21.20 26.58 -39.44
CA CYS A 374 -21.92 27.66 -40.12
C CYS A 374 -21.84 28.95 -39.30
N HIS A 375 -21.61 30.08 -39.96
CA HIS A 375 -21.71 31.38 -39.29
C HIS A 375 -23.14 31.94 -39.36
N PRO A 376 -23.70 32.50 -38.26
CA PRO A 376 -25.10 32.95 -38.20
C PRO A 376 -25.43 34.02 -39.24
N MET A 377 -24.48 34.90 -39.58
CA MET A 377 -24.68 35.96 -40.58
C MET A 377 -24.47 35.49 -42.04
N VAL A 378 -23.91 34.31 -42.27
CA VAL A 378 -23.56 33.81 -43.62
C VAL A 378 -24.51 32.71 -44.08
N CYS A 379 -24.97 31.88 -43.14
CA CYS A 379 -25.85 30.75 -43.39
C CYS A 379 -27.22 31.22 -43.92
N PRO A 380 -27.73 30.67 -45.04
CA PRO A 380 -29.04 31.02 -45.55
C PRO A 380 -30.18 30.69 -44.56
N ALA A 381 -30.01 29.66 -43.73
CA ALA A 381 -31.00 29.24 -42.74
C ALA A 381 -31.12 30.18 -41.51
N GLY A 382 -30.22 31.16 -41.39
CA GLY A 382 -30.20 32.13 -40.27
C GLY A 382 -30.25 31.45 -38.90
N GLU A 383 -31.17 31.91 -38.05
CA GLU A 383 -31.35 31.41 -36.68
C GLU A 383 -31.81 29.94 -36.61
N ARG A 384 -32.40 29.39 -37.69
CA ARG A 384 -32.83 27.98 -37.74
C ARG A 384 -31.66 27.01 -37.97
N CYS A 385 -30.46 27.51 -38.24
CA CYS A 385 -29.28 26.69 -38.46
C CYS A 385 -28.90 25.88 -37.21
N GLN A 386 -28.80 24.55 -37.37
CA GLN A 386 -28.39 23.63 -36.31
C GLN A 386 -26.88 23.26 -36.36
N ASN A 387 -26.08 23.92 -37.20
CA ASN A 387 -24.63 23.69 -37.33
C ASN A 387 -23.81 24.83 -36.72
N GLN A 388 -24.03 25.12 -35.43
CA GLN A 388 -23.37 26.19 -34.65
C GLN A 388 -22.92 25.66 -33.27
N CYS A 389 -22.45 24.41 -33.24
CA CYS A 389 -22.32 23.64 -32.00
C CYS A 389 -21.20 24.15 -31.08
N PHE A 390 -20.03 24.54 -31.62
CA PHE A 390 -18.93 25.05 -30.79
C PHE A 390 -19.27 26.44 -30.25
N SER A 391 -19.77 27.34 -31.11
CA SER A 391 -20.15 28.70 -30.71
C SER A 391 -21.22 28.72 -29.63
N LYS A 392 -22.24 27.84 -29.77
CA LYS A 392 -23.36 27.73 -28.80
C LYS A 392 -23.03 26.87 -27.57
N ARG A 393 -21.95 26.08 -27.58
CA ARG A 393 -21.51 25.20 -26.47
C ARG A 393 -22.63 24.29 -25.96
N GLN A 394 -23.31 23.63 -26.88
CA GLN A 394 -24.39 22.70 -26.58
C GLN A 394 -23.80 21.34 -26.21
N TYR A 395 -23.45 21.17 -24.94
CA TYR A 395 -22.88 19.93 -24.42
C TYR A 395 -23.93 19.15 -23.61
N PRO A 396 -23.93 17.81 -23.65
CA PRO A 396 -24.77 16.99 -22.78
C PRO A 396 -24.34 17.14 -21.32
N GLU A 397 -25.27 16.89 -20.39
CA GLU A 397 -24.94 16.93 -18.97
C GLU A 397 -24.00 15.76 -18.62
N VAL A 398 -22.91 16.05 -17.93
CA VAL A 398 -21.88 15.09 -17.55
C VAL A 398 -21.62 15.10 -16.04
N GLN A 399 -21.10 13.99 -15.54
CA GLN A 399 -20.62 13.85 -14.17
C GLN A 399 -19.21 13.29 -14.11
N ILE A 400 -18.44 13.79 -13.15
CA ILE A 400 -17.11 13.30 -12.83
C ILE A 400 -17.26 12.10 -11.88
N PHE A 401 -16.55 11.00 -12.15
CA PHE A 401 -16.55 9.82 -11.29
C PHE A 401 -15.15 9.22 -11.15
N ARG A 402 -14.86 8.57 -10.03
CA ARG A 402 -13.56 7.91 -9.81
C ARG A 402 -13.56 6.51 -10.40
N THR A 403 -12.72 6.30 -11.42
CA THR A 403 -12.45 4.95 -11.97
C THR A 403 -11.49 4.20 -11.05
N LEU A 404 -11.36 2.89 -11.25
CA LEU A 404 -10.46 2.06 -10.46
C LEU A 404 -8.99 2.29 -10.84
N ALA A 405 -8.64 2.10 -12.12
CA ALA A 405 -7.24 2.11 -12.58
C ALA A 405 -6.83 3.34 -13.41
N ARG A 406 -7.77 4.18 -13.85
CA ARG A 406 -7.52 5.25 -14.85
C ARG A 406 -7.84 6.65 -14.30
N GLY A 407 -7.61 6.86 -13.01
CA GLY A 407 -7.87 8.17 -12.39
C GLY A 407 -9.36 8.53 -12.36
N TRP A 408 -9.63 9.82 -12.56
CA TRP A 408 -10.96 10.39 -12.67
C TRP A 408 -11.47 10.29 -14.11
N GLY A 409 -12.71 9.85 -14.28
CA GLY A 409 -13.40 9.74 -15.57
C GLY A 409 -14.60 10.68 -15.65
N LEU A 410 -15.14 10.79 -16.87
CA LEU A 410 -16.33 11.57 -17.18
C LEU A 410 -17.41 10.65 -17.75
N GLN A 411 -18.65 10.81 -17.30
CA GLN A 411 -19.80 10.01 -17.74
C GLN A 411 -20.97 10.94 -18.12
N ALA A 412 -21.62 10.68 -19.25
CA ALA A 412 -22.85 11.37 -19.62
C ALA A 412 -24.02 10.94 -18.72
N LYS A 413 -24.89 11.90 -18.37
CA LYS A 413 -26.14 11.63 -17.62
C LYS A 413 -27.35 11.43 -18.54
N THR A 414 -27.20 11.74 -19.82
CA THR A 414 -28.23 11.64 -20.84
C THR A 414 -27.79 10.70 -21.94
N ASP A 415 -28.74 10.06 -22.61
CA ASP A 415 -28.45 9.29 -23.81
C ASP A 415 -27.95 10.24 -24.91
N ILE A 416 -26.90 9.83 -25.63
CA ILE A 416 -26.27 10.59 -26.71
C ILE A 416 -26.45 9.81 -28.00
N ARG A 417 -26.99 10.44 -29.03
CA ARG A 417 -27.18 9.79 -30.34
C ARG A 417 -25.85 9.70 -31.09
N LYS A 418 -25.73 8.70 -31.96
CA LYS A 418 -24.56 8.57 -32.84
C LYS A 418 -24.41 9.83 -33.71
N GLY A 419 -23.23 10.45 -33.68
CA GLY A 419 -22.93 11.67 -34.45
C GLY A 419 -23.24 12.99 -33.72
N GLU A 420 -23.85 12.92 -32.53
CA GLU A 420 -24.15 14.11 -31.72
C GLU A 420 -22.87 14.74 -31.15
N PHE A 421 -22.87 16.07 -31.05
CA PHE A 421 -21.74 16.83 -30.53
C PHE A 421 -21.65 16.68 -29.00
N VAL A 422 -20.51 16.19 -28.51
CA VAL A 422 -20.34 15.85 -27.09
C VAL A 422 -19.64 16.98 -26.34
N ASN A 423 -18.42 17.33 -26.74
CA ASN A 423 -17.66 18.37 -26.06
C ASN A 423 -16.52 18.87 -26.95
N GLU A 424 -15.89 19.95 -26.52
CA GLU A 424 -14.70 20.51 -27.14
C GLU A 424 -13.48 20.26 -26.24
N TYR A 425 -12.37 19.86 -26.84
CA TYR A 425 -11.10 19.74 -26.12
C TYR A 425 -10.47 21.12 -25.96
N VAL A 426 -10.83 21.81 -24.88
CA VAL A 426 -10.38 23.18 -24.59
C VAL A 426 -9.22 23.16 -23.60
N GLY A 427 -8.18 23.94 -23.88
CA GLY A 427 -6.98 24.01 -23.06
C GLY A 427 -6.19 25.30 -23.22
N GLU A 428 -4.99 25.29 -22.63
CA GLU A 428 -3.96 26.25 -22.97
C GLU A 428 -3.33 25.86 -24.31
N LEU A 429 -3.21 26.81 -25.24
CA LEU A 429 -2.46 26.63 -26.47
C LEU A 429 -1.02 27.08 -26.23
N ILE A 430 -0.09 26.13 -26.37
CA ILE A 430 1.33 26.29 -26.11
C ILE A 430 2.13 25.87 -27.35
N ASP A 431 3.35 26.38 -27.47
CA ASP A 431 4.29 25.95 -28.51
C ASP A 431 5.05 24.67 -28.10
N GLU A 432 5.85 24.11 -29.03
CA GLU A 432 6.64 22.91 -28.79
C GLU A 432 7.72 23.09 -27.71
N GLU A 433 8.22 24.30 -27.51
CA GLU A 433 9.24 24.60 -26.50
C GLU A 433 8.65 24.49 -25.09
N GLU A 434 7.51 25.15 -24.87
CA GLU A 434 6.75 25.10 -23.62
C GLU A 434 6.20 23.70 -23.34
N CYS A 435 5.73 22.99 -24.38
CA CYS A 435 5.28 21.61 -24.24
C CYS A 435 6.39 20.69 -23.71
N ARG A 436 7.59 20.78 -24.29
CA ARG A 436 8.77 20.01 -23.82
C ARG A 436 9.17 20.39 -22.40
N ALA A 437 9.13 21.66 -22.04
CA ALA A 437 9.44 22.12 -20.69
C ALA A 437 8.48 21.51 -19.64
N ARG A 438 7.17 21.52 -19.90
CA ARG A 438 6.16 20.96 -19.01
C ARG A 438 6.27 19.43 -18.87
N ILE A 439 6.58 18.72 -19.95
CA ILE A 439 6.79 17.26 -19.91
C ILE A 439 8.00 16.91 -19.04
N ARG A 440 9.13 17.62 -19.17
CA ARG A 440 10.31 17.39 -18.32
C ARG A 440 10.00 17.60 -16.85
N TYR A 441 9.33 18.70 -16.52
CA TYR A 441 8.91 18.97 -15.14
C TYR A 441 8.03 17.83 -14.59
N ALA A 442 7.08 17.33 -15.37
CA ALA A 442 6.23 16.21 -14.97
C ALA A 442 7.02 14.92 -14.71
N GLN A 443 8.01 14.62 -15.55
CA GLN A 443 8.88 13.45 -15.39
C GLN A 443 9.77 13.56 -14.14
N GLU A 444 10.33 14.74 -13.86
CA GLU A 444 11.16 14.99 -12.67
C GLU A 444 10.39 14.87 -11.35
N HIS A 445 9.07 15.02 -11.39
CA HIS A 445 8.18 14.98 -10.21
C HIS A 445 7.26 13.75 -10.18
N ASP A 446 7.55 12.72 -10.98
CA ASP A 446 6.76 11.48 -11.08
C ASP A 446 5.25 11.72 -11.36
N ILE A 447 4.93 12.79 -12.10
CA ILE A 447 3.55 13.10 -12.51
C ILE A 447 3.23 12.29 -13.76
N THR A 448 2.27 11.37 -13.63
CA THR A 448 1.91 10.40 -14.67
C THR A 448 0.67 10.76 -15.49
N ASN A 449 -0.02 11.87 -15.16
CA ASN A 449 -1.21 12.33 -15.88
C ASN A 449 -0.84 13.41 -16.90
N PHE A 450 -1.12 13.16 -18.17
CA PHE A 450 -0.82 14.08 -19.27
C PHE A 450 -2.09 14.48 -20.02
N TYR A 451 -2.18 15.77 -20.35
CA TYR A 451 -3.32 16.38 -21.07
C TYR A 451 -2.81 17.28 -22.20
N MET A 452 -1.99 16.71 -23.09
CA MET A 452 -1.43 17.40 -24.25
C MET A 452 -1.99 16.78 -25.53
N LEU A 453 -2.55 17.62 -26.41
CA LEU A 453 -3.08 17.21 -27.71
C LEU A 453 -2.64 18.24 -28.75
N THR A 454 -1.95 17.78 -29.80
CA THR A 454 -1.48 18.62 -30.90
C THR A 454 -2.65 19.04 -31.78
N LEU A 455 -2.82 20.36 -31.97
CA LEU A 455 -3.89 20.92 -32.80
C LEU A 455 -3.52 20.95 -34.28
N ASP A 456 -2.31 21.42 -34.59
CA ASP A 456 -1.73 21.54 -35.93
C ASP A 456 -0.26 21.08 -35.94
N LYS A 457 0.28 20.83 -37.13
CA LYS A 457 1.67 20.44 -37.36
C LYS A 457 2.43 21.51 -38.11
#